data_AF-A0A6P8M8G0-F1
#
_entry.id   AF-A0A6P8M8G0-F1
#
_cell.length_a   1.000
_cell.length_b   1.000
_cell.length_c   1.000
_cell.angle_alpha   90.00
_cell.angle_beta   90.00
_cell.angle_gamma   90.00
#
_symmetry.space_group_name_H-M   'P 1'
#
loop_
_entity.id
_entity.type
_entity.pdbx_description
1 polymer ?
#
loop_
_entity_poly.entity_id
_entity_poly.type
_entity_poly.pdbx_seq_one_letter_code
_entity_poly.pdbx_strand_id
1 'polypeptide(L)'
;MRGGPLNKDVFQFVNVEFRWGPEDSLGAEHSINGIWYSMEAQIMHWNTRYGSIEKCFDKPDGIAVLSYLMQVVGCPGIPDNPSLTKITDNLTSIKRMGSSSKIPPGLPTTGQSPINLDDRLVRKRKYPPLVLNGHWLNDGEARLLNTGTTAKIWLTGNRIPSTICGGPLSDDIYELMDVHFHWGEDNCKGAEHTINDTWYSMESHAVHWNRKYVTVEECFRHKDGFCILAYLFLVQPDCCNCINPQLERITEHLKYILDPDMETKIPPNCLAWMRWSTYCTRYYTYAGSYNIGEYPECVTWIVFPVVIPVRASEIKEFRRLRDRDGNDIKTNWREIQLLRCRQIFLAIS
;
A
#
# COMPACT_ATOMS: atom_id res chain seq x y z
N MET A 1 -17.92 19.42 6.53
CA MET A 1 -16.84 19.87 7.44
C MET A 1 -17.42 20.12 8.84
N ARG A 2 -16.70 19.75 9.92
CA ARG A 2 -17.10 19.93 11.32
C ARG A 2 -15.86 20.01 12.24
N GLY A 3 -15.98 20.62 13.41
CA GLY A 3 -14.92 20.68 14.44
C GLY A 3 -14.00 21.90 14.37
N GLY A 4 -12.99 21.95 15.25
CA GLY A 4 -12.08 23.09 15.37
C GLY A 4 -12.82 24.39 15.70
N PRO A 5 -12.54 25.51 15.02
CA PRO A 5 -13.21 26.80 15.27
C PRO A 5 -14.70 26.80 14.86
N LEU A 6 -15.17 25.76 14.15
CA LEU A 6 -16.55 25.64 13.66
C LEU A 6 -17.52 25.04 14.69
N ASN A 7 -17.05 24.81 15.91
CA ASN A 7 -17.83 24.25 17.02
C ASN A 7 -18.55 22.94 16.62
N LYS A 8 -19.83 22.81 16.97
CA LYS A 8 -20.67 21.64 16.71
C LYS A 8 -21.40 21.71 15.37
N ASP A 9 -21.26 22.82 14.63
CA ASP A 9 -22.00 23.03 13.40
C ASP A 9 -21.44 22.18 12.26
N VAL A 10 -22.31 21.85 11.30
CA VAL A 10 -21.97 21.09 10.11
C VAL A 10 -21.99 22.01 8.91
N PHE A 11 -20.89 22.03 8.19
CA PHE A 11 -20.70 22.83 6.99
C PHE A 11 -20.70 21.94 5.75
N GLN A 12 -21.46 22.31 4.72
CA GLN A 12 -21.56 21.58 3.46
C GLN A 12 -20.74 22.26 2.38
N PHE A 13 -20.01 21.47 1.59
CA PHE A 13 -19.16 21.94 0.49
C PHE A 13 -19.97 22.62 -0.61
N VAL A 14 -19.40 23.69 -1.18
CA VAL A 14 -19.99 24.47 -2.29
C VAL A 14 -19.13 24.34 -3.54
N ASN A 15 -17.93 24.92 -3.50
CA ASN A 15 -17.01 24.99 -4.63
C ASN A 15 -15.55 25.12 -4.12
N VAL A 16 -14.62 25.02 -5.06
CA VAL A 16 -13.22 25.41 -4.88
C VAL A 16 -12.92 26.51 -5.88
N GLU A 17 -12.36 27.62 -5.39
CA GLU A 17 -11.83 28.69 -6.24
C GLU A 17 -10.31 28.69 -6.18
N PHE A 18 -9.66 28.63 -7.34
CA PHE A 18 -8.22 28.74 -7.45
C PHE A 18 -7.85 30.20 -7.77
N ARG A 19 -6.90 30.75 -7.01
CA ARG A 19 -6.29 32.06 -7.23
C ARG A 19 -4.82 31.84 -7.54
N TRP A 20 -4.36 32.40 -8.65
CA TRP A 20 -2.96 32.36 -9.07
C TRP A 20 -2.58 33.73 -9.63
N GLY A 21 -1.28 33.98 -9.72
CA GLY A 21 -0.76 35.23 -10.24
C GLY A 21 0.23 35.01 -11.39
N PRO A 22 0.89 36.09 -11.83
CA PRO A 22 1.75 36.05 -13.02
C PRO A 22 3.08 35.32 -12.79
N GLU A 23 3.45 35.05 -11.52
CA GLU A 23 4.74 34.48 -11.14
C GLU A 23 4.58 33.34 -10.13
N ASP A 24 5.53 32.41 -10.15
CA ASP A 24 5.58 31.22 -9.28
C ASP A 24 5.80 31.53 -7.79
N SER A 25 5.86 32.80 -7.39
CA SER A 25 6.02 33.22 -5.99
C SER A 25 4.92 34.17 -5.51
N LEU A 26 3.99 34.54 -6.39
CA LEU A 26 3.01 35.59 -6.11
C LEU A 26 1.67 35.28 -6.80
N GLY A 27 0.83 34.48 -6.16
CA GLY A 27 -0.52 34.21 -6.66
C GLY A 27 -1.58 33.88 -5.61
N ALA A 28 -1.17 33.54 -4.38
CA ALA A 28 -2.09 33.46 -3.25
C ALA A 28 -2.55 34.86 -2.79
N GLU A 29 -3.78 34.97 -2.30
CA GLU A 29 -4.31 36.22 -1.72
C GLU A 29 -3.80 36.40 -0.29
N HIS A 30 -3.53 35.29 0.41
CA HIS A 30 -2.98 35.28 1.76
C HIS A 30 -1.47 35.02 1.79
N SER A 31 -0.79 35.63 2.75
CA SER A 31 0.60 35.33 3.12
C SER A 31 0.68 34.83 4.57
N ILE A 32 1.71 34.04 4.88
CA ILE A 32 1.99 33.58 6.25
C ILE A 32 3.35 34.12 6.65
N ASN A 33 3.40 34.94 7.70
CA ASN A 33 4.63 35.60 8.18
C ASN A 33 5.35 36.40 7.07
N GLY A 34 4.59 37.00 6.16
CA GLY A 34 5.12 37.75 5.01
C GLY A 34 5.63 36.88 3.85
N ILE A 35 5.50 35.55 3.95
CA ILE A 35 5.83 34.62 2.86
C ILE A 35 4.61 34.45 1.96
N TRP A 36 4.80 34.75 0.68
CA TRP A 36 3.80 34.58 -0.39
C TRP A 36 3.93 33.21 -1.06
N TYR A 37 2.85 32.76 -1.66
CA TYR A 37 2.73 31.45 -2.28
C TYR A 37 2.25 31.59 -3.73
N SER A 38 2.61 30.63 -4.58
CA SER A 38 2.31 30.63 -6.02
C SER A 38 0.82 30.59 -6.34
N MET A 39 0.03 29.90 -5.52
CA MET A 39 -1.39 29.70 -5.75
C MET A 39 -2.14 29.49 -4.43
N GLU A 40 -3.41 29.84 -4.38
CA GLU A 40 -4.31 29.53 -3.27
C GLU A 40 -5.55 28.81 -3.79
N ALA A 41 -5.95 27.73 -3.12
CA ALA A 41 -7.26 27.11 -3.32
C ALA A 41 -8.17 27.45 -2.13
N GLN A 42 -9.27 28.13 -2.40
CA GLN A 42 -10.29 28.52 -1.44
C GLN A 42 -11.46 27.55 -1.53
N ILE A 43 -11.61 26.69 -0.52
CA ILE A 43 -12.67 25.68 -0.45
C ILE A 43 -13.82 26.23 0.37
N MET A 44 -14.90 26.64 -0.29
CA MET A 44 -16.05 27.27 0.36
C MET A 44 -17.04 26.22 0.87
N HIS A 45 -17.54 26.46 2.08
CA HIS A 45 -18.60 25.69 2.69
C HIS A 45 -19.64 26.61 3.32
N TRP A 46 -20.90 26.17 3.36
CA TRP A 46 -22.00 26.88 4.01
C TRP A 46 -22.52 26.11 5.23
N ASN A 47 -23.01 26.83 6.23
CA ASN A 47 -23.48 26.27 7.48
C ASN A 47 -24.89 25.70 7.34
N THR A 48 -25.01 24.38 7.44
CA THR A 48 -26.25 23.66 7.19
C THR A 48 -27.40 24.03 8.14
N ARG A 49 -27.08 24.62 9.31
CA ARG A 49 -28.07 25.12 10.28
C ARG A 49 -29.04 26.14 9.69
N TYR A 50 -28.62 26.93 8.71
CA TYR A 50 -29.45 27.96 8.09
C TYR A 50 -30.34 27.43 6.95
N GLY A 51 -30.22 26.14 6.60
CA GLY A 51 -31.09 25.44 5.64
C GLY A 51 -30.79 25.70 4.17
N SER A 52 -30.16 26.82 3.80
CA SER A 52 -29.65 27.07 2.45
C SER A 52 -28.45 28.02 2.45
N ILE A 53 -27.67 28.00 1.37
CA ILE A 53 -26.50 28.88 1.21
C ILE A 53 -26.92 30.35 1.10
N GLU A 54 -28.06 30.65 0.47
CA GLU A 54 -28.54 32.03 0.29
C GLU A 54 -28.79 32.70 1.65
N LYS A 55 -29.30 31.94 2.62
CA LYS A 55 -29.54 32.43 3.99
C LYS A 55 -28.26 32.61 4.79
N CYS A 56 -27.13 32.06 4.33
CA CYS A 56 -25.85 32.11 5.02
C CYS A 56 -25.07 33.40 4.75
N PHE A 57 -25.29 34.08 3.60
CA PHE A 57 -24.48 35.24 3.23
C PHE A 57 -24.59 36.41 4.22
N ASP A 58 -25.74 36.57 4.86
CA ASP A 58 -25.97 37.61 5.88
C ASP A 58 -25.64 37.14 7.31
N LYS A 59 -25.00 35.98 7.48
CA LYS A 59 -24.67 35.39 8.78
C LYS A 59 -23.16 35.39 8.99
N PRO A 60 -22.67 35.89 10.15
CA PRO A 60 -21.23 35.95 10.44
C PRO A 60 -20.57 34.57 10.52
N ASP A 61 -21.34 33.52 10.78
CA ASP A 61 -20.94 32.11 10.85
C ASP A 61 -21.60 31.25 9.75
N GLY A 62 -22.13 31.91 8.71
CA GLY A 62 -22.84 31.26 7.62
C GLY A 62 -21.91 30.58 6.62
N ILE A 63 -20.72 31.14 6.38
CA ILE A 63 -19.75 30.63 5.42
C ILE A 63 -18.43 30.33 6.13
N ALA A 64 -17.83 29.20 5.80
CA ALA A 64 -16.47 28.85 6.19
C ALA A 64 -15.64 28.56 4.94
N VAL A 65 -14.48 29.20 4.83
CA VAL A 65 -13.53 29.00 3.73
C VAL A 65 -12.27 28.35 4.28
N LEU A 66 -11.83 27.25 3.66
CA LEU A 66 -10.50 26.71 3.90
C LEU A 66 -9.56 27.18 2.80
N SER A 67 -8.52 27.92 3.16
CA SER A 67 -7.48 28.33 2.23
C SER A 67 -6.30 27.36 2.26
N TYR A 68 -5.97 26.79 1.12
CA TYR A 68 -4.79 25.96 0.91
C TYR A 68 -3.78 26.72 0.07
N LEU A 69 -2.68 27.12 0.70
CA LEU A 69 -1.58 27.81 0.03
C LEU A 69 -0.67 26.78 -0.64
N MET A 70 -0.35 27.00 -1.91
CA MET A 70 0.42 26.08 -2.74
C MET A 70 1.65 26.80 -3.29
N GLN A 71 2.81 26.15 -3.14
CA GLN A 71 4.09 26.64 -3.64
C GLN A 71 4.57 25.75 -4.77
N VAL A 72 4.95 26.35 -5.89
CA VAL A 72 5.74 25.71 -6.94
C VAL A 72 7.13 25.48 -6.37
N VAL A 73 7.53 24.20 -6.30
CA VAL A 73 8.85 23.80 -5.86
C VAL A 73 9.65 23.44 -7.10
N GLY A 74 10.37 24.41 -7.67
CA GLY A 74 11.19 24.24 -8.89
C GLY A 74 12.46 23.40 -8.68
N CYS A 75 12.47 22.47 -7.74
CA CYS A 75 13.61 21.62 -7.46
C CYS A 75 13.62 20.39 -8.39
N PRO A 76 14.70 20.16 -9.15
CA PRO A 76 14.84 18.93 -9.93
C PRO A 76 14.66 17.69 -9.04
N GLY A 77 13.75 16.79 -9.44
CA GLY A 77 13.51 15.52 -8.74
C GLY A 77 12.33 15.51 -7.76
N ILE A 78 11.63 16.64 -7.54
CA ILE A 78 10.34 16.63 -6.84
C ILE A 78 9.22 16.49 -7.89
N PRO A 79 8.44 15.39 -7.88
CA PRO A 79 7.41 15.18 -8.89
C PRO A 79 6.22 16.14 -8.69
N ASP A 80 5.55 16.50 -9.79
CA ASP A 80 4.28 17.24 -9.78
C ASP A 80 3.27 16.56 -8.86
N ASN A 81 2.38 17.34 -8.23
CA ASN A 81 1.33 16.79 -7.38
C ASN A 81 0.32 15.99 -8.23
N PRO A 82 0.37 14.64 -8.18
CA PRO A 82 -0.42 13.80 -9.06
C PRO A 82 -1.91 13.77 -8.68
N SER A 83 -2.26 14.38 -7.54
CA SER A 83 -3.65 14.54 -7.08
C SER A 83 -4.35 15.68 -7.81
N LEU A 84 -3.58 16.63 -8.36
CA LEU A 84 -4.11 17.72 -9.18
C LEU A 84 -4.23 17.34 -10.65
N THR A 85 -3.68 16.20 -11.10
CA THR A 85 -3.67 15.77 -12.51
C THR A 85 -5.06 15.79 -13.15
N LYS A 86 -6.08 15.28 -12.45
CA LYS A 86 -7.47 15.32 -12.94
C LYS A 86 -7.97 16.75 -13.22
N ILE A 87 -7.49 17.74 -12.47
CA ILE A 87 -7.80 19.16 -12.68
C ILE A 87 -6.94 19.71 -13.81
N THR A 88 -5.61 19.51 -13.75
CA THR A 88 -4.65 20.09 -14.70
C THR A 88 -4.86 19.59 -16.13
N ASP A 89 -5.18 18.31 -16.33
CA ASP A 89 -5.44 17.72 -17.65
C ASP A 89 -6.63 18.40 -18.34
N ASN A 90 -7.61 18.84 -17.54
CA ASN A 90 -8.80 19.52 -18.02
C ASN A 90 -8.59 21.01 -18.29
N LEU A 91 -7.50 21.64 -17.78
CA LEU A 91 -7.25 23.08 -17.98
C LEU A 91 -7.14 23.44 -19.46
N THR A 92 -6.62 22.53 -20.29
CA THR A 92 -6.49 22.74 -21.74
C THR A 92 -7.83 22.92 -22.45
N SER A 93 -8.91 22.36 -21.90
CA SER A 93 -10.27 22.45 -22.44
C SER A 93 -11.02 23.70 -21.99
N ILE A 94 -10.54 24.40 -20.95
CA ILE A 94 -11.23 25.54 -20.34
C ILE A 94 -10.52 26.91 -20.54
N LYS A 95 -9.85 27.08 -21.68
CA LYS A 95 -9.05 28.29 -21.97
C LYS A 95 -9.83 29.59 -22.16
N ARG A 96 -11.15 29.53 -22.36
CA ARG A 96 -11.99 30.69 -22.68
C ARG A 96 -13.02 30.94 -21.57
N MET A 97 -13.34 32.21 -21.34
CA MET A 97 -14.38 32.58 -20.38
C MET A 97 -15.69 31.81 -20.67
N GLY A 98 -16.30 31.25 -19.62
CA GLY A 98 -17.55 30.48 -19.71
C GLY A 98 -17.39 29.02 -20.20
N SER A 99 -16.19 28.58 -20.58
CA SER A 99 -15.95 27.17 -20.87
C SER A 99 -15.93 26.33 -19.60
N SER A 100 -16.38 25.07 -19.71
CA SER A 100 -16.43 24.12 -18.60
C SER A 100 -16.03 22.73 -19.08
N SER A 101 -15.50 21.92 -18.16
CA SER A 101 -15.22 20.51 -18.40
C SER A 101 -15.76 19.66 -17.26
N LYS A 102 -16.16 18.43 -17.58
CA LYS A 102 -16.59 17.46 -16.58
C LYS A 102 -15.37 16.71 -16.05
N ILE A 103 -15.11 16.87 -14.76
CA ILE A 103 -14.11 16.06 -14.05
C ILE A 103 -14.82 14.78 -13.56
N PRO A 104 -14.33 13.57 -13.90
CA PRO A 104 -14.98 12.34 -13.47
C PRO A 104 -15.07 12.27 -11.94
N PRO A 105 -16.23 11.89 -11.37
CA PRO A 105 -16.37 11.74 -9.93
C PRO A 105 -15.49 10.62 -9.38
N GLY A 106 -15.19 10.70 -8.09
CA GLY A 106 -14.31 9.77 -7.39
C GLY A 106 -12.93 10.35 -7.17
N LEU A 107 -12.37 10.09 -5.99
CA LEU A 107 -10.93 10.22 -5.79
C LEU A 107 -10.24 9.42 -6.91
N PRO A 108 -9.11 9.86 -7.49
CA PRO A 108 -8.29 8.94 -8.25
C PRO A 108 -8.05 7.68 -7.40
N THR A 109 -7.87 6.50 -8.02
CA THR A 109 -7.31 5.35 -7.31
C THR A 109 -5.94 5.80 -6.80
N THR A 110 -5.94 6.24 -5.54
CA THR A 110 -4.87 7.01 -4.93
C THR A 110 -4.04 6.15 -3.97
N GLY A 111 -4.50 4.93 -3.74
CA GLY A 111 -3.98 3.96 -2.80
C GLY A 111 -3.30 2.75 -3.43
N GLN A 112 -2.90 2.81 -4.70
CA GLN A 112 -2.31 1.65 -5.38
C GLN A 112 -0.98 1.20 -4.76
N SER A 113 -0.73 -0.10 -4.78
CA SER A 113 0.50 -0.76 -4.29
C SER A 113 1.14 -1.58 -5.42
N PRO A 114 2.46 -1.82 -5.39
CA PRO A 114 3.43 -1.46 -4.33
C PRO A 114 3.85 0.02 -4.35
N ILE A 115 4.62 0.46 -3.34
CA ILE A 115 5.21 1.81 -3.27
C ILE A 115 6.70 1.76 -2.87
N ASN A 116 7.45 2.83 -3.15
CA ASN A 116 8.73 3.07 -2.50
C ASN A 116 8.50 3.59 -1.07
N LEU A 117 9.18 2.97 -0.10
CA LEU A 117 9.20 3.35 1.30
C LEU A 117 10.37 4.31 1.54
N ASP A 118 10.13 5.61 1.31
CA ASP A 118 11.12 6.67 1.52
C ASP A 118 11.12 7.14 2.98
N ASP A 119 12.22 6.90 3.70
CA ASP A 119 12.39 7.26 5.10
C ASP A 119 12.24 8.76 5.37
N ARG A 120 12.41 9.62 4.36
CA ARG A 120 12.19 11.08 4.47
C ARG A 120 10.70 11.43 4.60
N LEU A 121 9.81 10.57 4.09
CA LEU A 121 8.36 10.78 4.09
C LEU A 121 7.66 10.03 5.24
N VAL A 122 8.39 9.15 5.92
CA VAL A 122 7.86 8.24 6.91
C VAL A 122 7.67 8.92 8.27
N ARG A 123 6.50 8.70 8.89
CA ARG A 123 6.18 9.20 10.23
C ARG A 123 6.32 8.10 11.26
N LYS A 124 7.13 8.33 12.30
CA LYS A 124 7.22 7.39 13.42
C LYS A 124 5.90 7.37 14.19
N ARG A 125 5.40 6.19 14.51
CA ARG A 125 4.19 6.01 15.32
C ARG A 125 4.33 4.81 16.25
N LYS A 126 3.91 4.98 17.50
CA LYS A 126 3.83 3.88 18.46
C LYS A 126 2.59 3.05 18.20
N TYR A 127 2.78 1.73 18.19
CA TYR A 127 1.72 0.74 18.08
C TYR A 127 1.87 -0.30 19.19
N PRO A 128 0.78 -0.97 19.60
CA PRO A 128 0.90 -2.19 20.39
C PRO A 128 1.73 -3.24 19.62
N PRO A 129 2.32 -4.24 20.29
CA PRO A 129 3.04 -5.31 19.61
C PRO A 129 2.19 -5.97 18.52
N LEU A 130 2.79 -6.19 17.35
CA LEU A 130 2.21 -7.04 16.31
C LEU A 130 2.40 -8.50 16.73
N VAL A 131 1.31 -9.24 16.87
CA VAL A 131 1.32 -10.63 17.32
C VAL A 131 1.00 -11.54 16.14
N LEU A 132 1.87 -12.51 15.89
CA LEU A 132 1.67 -13.58 14.90
C LEU A 132 1.47 -14.90 15.65
N ASN A 133 0.42 -15.62 15.33
CA ASN A 133 0.09 -16.91 15.94
C ASN A 133 -0.13 -17.96 14.84
N GLY A 134 0.36 -19.18 15.04
CA GLY A 134 0.03 -20.34 14.20
C GLY A 134 0.82 -20.53 12.89
N HIS A 135 1.47 -19.48 12.36
CA HIS A 135 2.06 -19.50 11.01
C HIS A 135 3.11 -20.60 10.75
N TRP A 136 3.90 -20.96 11.75
CA TRP A 136 5.02 -21.91 11.61
C TRP A 136 4.92 -23.11 12.55
N LEU A 137 3.70 -23.44 12.98
CA LEU A 137 3.46 -24.67 13.72
C LEU A 137 3.60 -25.90 12.80
N ASN A 138 3.97 -27.03 13.40
CA ASN A 138 4.08 -28.30 12.70
C ASN A 138 2.79 -29.12 12.84
N ASP A 139 1.65 -28.51 12.50
CA ASP A 139 0.30 -29.05 12.60
C ASP A 139 -0.47 -28.92 11.27
N GLY A 140 -1.53 -29.72 11.11
CA GLY A 140 -2.32 -29.76 9.89
C GLY A 140 -1.52 -30.11 8.63
N GLU A 141 -1.87 -29.47 7.52
CA GLU A 141 -1.28 -29.66 6.20
C GLU A 141 -0.86 -28.32 5.58
N ALA A 142 0.12 -28.37 4.68
CA ALA A 142 0.51 -27.26 3.82
C ALA A 142 0.62 -27.74 2.37
N ARG A 143 0.08 -26.96 1.44
CA ARG A 143 0.08 -27.26 0.00
C ARG A 143 0.76 -26.11 -0.73
N LEU A 144 1.56 -26.45 -1.74
CA LEU A 144 2.31 -25.54 -2.60
C LEU A 144 1.80 -25.72 -4.03
N LEU A 145 1.38 -24.64 -4.67
CA LEU A 145 0.74 -24.60 -5.99
C LEU A 145 1.48 -23.63 -6.91
N ASN A 146 1.63 -24.00 -8.18
CA ASN A 146 1.88 -23.03 -9.24
C ASN A 146 0.54 -22.53 -9.81
N THR A 147 0.22 -21.25 -9.65
CA THR A 147 -1.03 -20.67 -10.16
C THR A 147 -1.01 -20.39 -11.68
N GLY A 148 0.15 -20.57 -12.30
CA GLY A 148 0.52 -20.05 -13.62
C GLY A 148 1.02 -18.61 -13.59
N THR A 149 1.12 -17.99 -12.41
CA THR A 149 1.61 -16.61 -12.23
C THR A 149 2.52 -16.44 -11.00
N THR A 150 2.36 -17.28 -9.98
CA THR A 150 3.16 -17.27 -8.76
C THR A 150 3.17 -18.66 -8.11
N ALA A 151 4.12 -18.88 -7.21
CA ALA A 151 4.06 -19.97 -6.24
C ALA A 151 3.17 -19.54 -5.08
N LYS A 152 2.11 -20.30 -4.80
CA LYS A 152 1.16 -20.01 -3.71
C LYS A 152 1.14 -21.16 -2.70
N ILE A 153 1.12 -20.81 -1.42
CA ILE A 153 1.03 -21.73 -0.29
C ILE A 153 -0.24 -21.42 0.50
N TRP A 154 -0.96 -22.45 0.91
CA TRP A 154 -2.01 -22.32 1.91
C TRP A 154 -1.93 -23.45 2.93
N LEU A 155 -2.52 -23.17 4.09
CA LEU A 155 -2.47 -24.00 5.28
C LEU A 155 -3.87 -24.55 5.58
N THR A 156 -4.01 -25.87 5.71
CA THR A 156 -5.32 -26.55 5.89
C THR A 156 -5.24 -27.68 6.92
N GLY A 157 -6.34 -28.40 7.10
CA GLY A 157 -6.43 -29.55 8.00
C GLY A 157 -6.69 -29.16 9.45
N ASN A 158 -6.50 -30.11 10.36
CA ASN A 158 -6.67 -29.87 11.80
C ASN A 158 -5.47 -29.10 12.34
N ARG A 159 -5.56 -27.76 12.34
CA ARG A 159 -4.51 -26.86 12.82
C ARG A 159 -5.07 -25.67 13.58
N ILE A 160 -4.23 -25.06 14.41
CA ILE A 160 -4.53 -23.76 15.01
C ILE A 160 -4.57 -22.71 13.88
N PRO A 161 -5.62 -21.88 13.79
CA PRO A 161 -5.68 -20.81 12.79
C PRO A 161 -4.47 -19.90 12.85
N SER A 162 -3.87 -19.63 11.69
CA SER A 162 -2.77 -18.70 11.60
C SER A 162 -3.32 -17.27 11.57
N THR A 163 -3.10 -16.51 12.65
CA THR A 163 -3.75 -15.21 12.84
C THR A 163 -2.76 -14.11 13.20
N ILE A 164 -3.09 -12.88 12.84
CA ILE A 164 -2.38 -11.66 13.26
C ILE A 164 -3.32 -10.67 13.93
N CYS A 165 -2.80 -9.94 14.92
CA CYS A 165 -3.49 -8.86 15.61
C CYS A 165 -2.50 -7.88 16.23
N GLY A 166 -2.99 -6.78 16.82
CA GLY A 166 -2.15 -5.72 17.36
C GLY A 166 -1.48 -4.90 16.26
N GLY A 167 -0.36 -4.25 16.56
CA GLY A 167 0.27 -3.34 15.60
C GLY A 167 -0.71 -2.26 15.09
N PRO A 168 -0.78 -2.01 13.77
CA PRO A 168 -1.75 -1.08 13.17
C PRO A 168 -3.17 -1.65 13.09
N LEU A 169 -3.37 -2.93 13.41
CA LEU A 169 -4.63 -3.65 13.27
C LEU A 169 -5.56 -3.48 14.49
N SER A 170 -5.09 -2.78 15.53
CA SER A 170 -5.84 -2.57 16.77
C SER A 170 -6.31 -3.91 17.37
N ASP A 171 -7.60 -4.04 17.74
CA ASP A 171 -8.17 -5.24 18.34
C ASP A 171 -8.72 -6.25 17.33
N ASP A 172 -8.66 -5.93 16.02
CA ASP A 172 -9.14 -6.82 14.98
C ASP A 172 -8.20 -8.03 14.80
N ILE A 173 -8.79 -9.19 14.52
CA ILE A 173 -8.07 -10.43 14.24
C ILE A 173 -8.16 -10.72 12.75
N TYR A 174 -7.01 -10.86 12.12
CA TYR A 174 -6.90 -11.24 10.72
C TYR A 174 -6.39 -12.67 10.61
N GLU A 175 -6.94 -13.46 9.70
CA GLU A 175 -6.61 -14.86 9.50
C GLU A 175 -5.94 -15.09 8.15
N LEU A 176 -4.88 -15.91 8.12
CA LEU A 176 -4.10 -16.20 6.93
C LEU A 176 -4.95 -16.91 5.87
N MET A 177 -4.94 -16.38 4.65
CA MET A 177 -5.52 -17.05 3.47
C MET A 177 -4.46 -17.84 2.72
N ASP A 178 -3.43 -17.13 2.26
CA ASP A 178 -2.35 -17.69 1.47
C ASP A 178 -1.06 -16.88 1.63
N VAL A 179 0.03 -17.51 1.23
CA VAL A 179 1.33 -16.89 1.05
C VAL A 179 1.75 -17.06 -0.39
N HIS A 180 2.18 -16.00 -1.06
CA HIS A 180 2.70 -16.07 -2.42
C HIS A 180 3.98 -15.24 -2.59
N PHE A 181 4.63 -15.39 -3.75
CA PHE A 181 5.98 -14.88 -3.99
C PHE A 181 6.06 -14.07 -5.29
N HIS A 182 6.88 -13.03 -5.27
CA HIS A 182 7.22 -12.17 -6.39
C HIS A 182 8.73 -12.17 -6.59
N TRP A 183 9.18 -12.40 -7.82
CA TRP A 183 10.57 -12.45 -8.21
C TRP A 183 10.77 -11.80 -9.57
N GLY A 184 12.02 -11.51 -9.91
CA GLY A 184 12.40 -10.99 -11.22
C GLY A 184 13.49 -11.80 -11.89
N GLU A 185 13.86 -11.40 -13.11
CA GLU A 185 14.73 -12.17 -14.01
C GLU A 185 16.15 -12.31 -13.44
N ASP A 186 16.60 -11.32 -12.66
CA ASP A 186 17.90 -11.28 -12.01
C ASP A 186 17.80 -11.17 -10.49
N ASN A 187 18.95 -11.28 -9.82
CA ASN A 187 19.05 -11.26 -8.36
C ASN A 187 19.02 -9.85 -7.77
N CYS A 188 18.97 -8.81 -8.59
CA CYS A 188 19.02 -7.41 -8.17
C CYS A 188 17.63 -6.79 -8.10
N LYS A 189 16.67 -7.30 -8.87
CA LYS A 189 15.32 -6.73 -8.97
C LYS A 189 14.24 -7.81 -9.08
N GLY A 190 13.52 -8.05 -8.00
CA GLY A 190 12.37 -8.96 -7.99
C GLY A 190 11.31 -8.72 -6.92
N ALA A 191 11.59 -7.90 -5.91
CA ALA A 191 10.58 -7.41 -4.99
C ALA A 191 9.62 -6.41 -5.65
N GLU A 192 8.42 -6.27 -5.10
CA GLU A 192 7.44 -5.27 -5.53
C GLU A 192 7.70 -3.93 -4.82
N HIS A 193 7.98 -3.96 -3.52
CA HIS A 193 8.36 -2.80 -2.71
C HIS A 193 9.84 -2.50 -2.80
N THR A 194 10.17 -1.21 -2.66
CA THR A 194 11.53 -0.72 -2.42
C THR A 194 11.58 0.06 -1.12
N ILE A 195 12.78 0.15 -0.53
CA ILE A 195 13.06 1.02 0.63
C ILE A 195 14.14 1.99 0.21
N ASN A 196 13.87 3.30 0.28
CA ASN A 196 14.76 4.34 -0.21
C ASN A 196 15.29 4.05 -1.63
N ASP A 197 14.40 3.64 -2.53
CA ASP A 197 14.69 3.27 -3.93
C ASP A 197 15.63 2.06 -4.10
N THR A 198 15.88 1.32 -3.02
CA THR A 198 16.67 0.07 -3.05
C THR A 198 15.78 -1.11 -3.40
N TRP A 199 16.18 -1.85 -4.43
CA TRP A 199 15.54 -3.09 -4.87
C TRP A 199 16.04 -4.31 -4.10
N TYR A 200 15.18 -5.32 -4.02
CA TYR A 200 15.45 -6.62 -3.40
C TYR A 200 15.19 -7.74 -4.40
N SER A 201 15.79 -8.91 -4.17
CA SER A 201 15.81 -10.02 -5.13
C SER A 201 14.45 -10.70 -5.30
N MET A 202 13.64 -10.73 -4.25
CA MET A 202 12.34 -11.39 -4.20
C MET A 202 11.52 -10.79 -3.04
N GLU A 203 10.20 -10.89 -3.12
CA GLU A 203 9.28 -10.52 -2.05
C GLU A 203 8.23 -11.60 -1.84
N SER A 204 7.78 -11.80 -0.60
CA SER A 204 6.65 -12.67 -0.29
C SER A 204 5.55 -11.89 0.42
N HIS A 205 4.31 -12.20 0.06
CA HIS A 205 3.11 -11.65 0.67
C HIS A 205 2.38 -12.74 1.43
N ALA A 206 2.24 -12.57 2.75
CA ALA A 206 1.32 -13.35 3.55
C ALA A 206 0.01 -12.59 3.70
N VAL A 207 -1.02 -13.04 3.01
CA VAL A 207 -2.32 -12.38 2.93
C VAL A 207 -3.22 -12.85 4.06
N HIS A 208 -3.78 -11.90 4.81
CA HIS A 208 -4.73 -12.17 5.87
C HIS A 208 -6.01 -11.37 5.63
N TRP A 209 -7.17 -12.00 5.86
CA TRP A 209 -8.48 -11.35 5.78
C TRP A 209 -8.98 -11.02 7.19
N ASN A 210 -9.71 -9.92 7.35
CA ASN A 210 -10.22 -9.49 8.63
C ASN A 210 -11.45 -10.31 9.04
N ARG A 211 -11.37 -11.05 10.14
CA ARG A 211 -12.44 -11.93 10.63
C ARG A 211 -13.70 -11.19 11.09
N LYS A 212 -13.66 -9.85 11.19
CA LYS A 212 -14.87 -9.07 11.49
C LYS A 212 -15.87 -9.05 10.34
N TYR A 213 -15.42 -9.31 9.11
CA TYR A 213 -16.27 -9.50 7.96
C TYR A 213 -16.70 -10.95 7.87
N VAL A 214 -17.90 -11.23 7.33
CA VAL A 214 -18.44 -12.60 7.31
C VAL A 214 -17.77 -13.42 6.22
N THR A 215 -17.38 -12.78 5.10
CA THR A 215 -16.75 -13.45 3.96
C THR A 215 -15.57 -12.66 3.39
N VAL A 216 -14.71 -13.35 2.64
CA VAL A 216 -13.59 -12.74 1.92
C VAL A 216 -14.09 -11.76 0.86
N GLU A 217 -15.23 -12.04 0.23
CA GLU A 217 -15.83 -11.17 -0.79
C GLU A 217 -16.23 -9.82 -0.21
N GLU A 218 -16.71 -9.80 1.04
CA GLU A 218 -17.03 -8.57 1.76
C GLU A 218 -15.76 -7.74 2.02
N CYS A 219 -14.64 -8.39 2.36
CA CYS A 219 -13.37 -7.71 2.67
C CYS A 219 -12.90 -6.79 1.52
N PHE A 220 -13.15 -7.14 0.25
CA PHE A 220 -12.77 -6.29 -0.89
C PHE A 220 -13.45 -4.91 -0.90
N ARG A 221 -14.55 -4.73 -0.16
CA ARG A 221 -15.32 -3.48 -0.10
C ARG A 221 -14.88 -2.55 1.04
N HIS A 222 -13.93 -2.99 1.87
CA HIS A 222 -13.50 -2.28 3.07
C HIS A 222 -12.00 -1.99 3.06
N LYS A 223 -11.59 -0.79 3.48
CA LYS A 223 -10.18 -0.35 3.47
C LYS A 223 -9.25 -1.20 4.34
N ASP A 224 -9.84 -1.86 5.32
CA ASP A 224 -9.25 -2.72 6.34
C ASP A 224 -9.69 -4.18 6.19
N GLY A 225 -10.22 -4.54 5.01
CA GLY A 225 -10.62 -5.91 4.68
C GLY A 225 -9.48 -6.91 4.73
N PHE A 226 -8.28 -6.49 4.34
CA PHE A 226 -7.10 -7.34 4.33
C PHE A 226 -5.92 -6.68 5.05
N CYS A 227 -5.06 -7.52 5.61
CA CYS A 227 -3.71 -7.14 6.01
C CYS A 227 -2.71 -8.05 5.29
N ILE A 228 -1.74 -7.44 4.60
CA ILE A 228 -0.68 -8.17 3.91
C ILE A 228 0.65 -7.88 4.59
N LEU A 229 1.31 -8.96 5.02
CA LEU A 229 2.68 -8.90 5.51
C LEU A 229 3.63 -9.11 4.33
N ALA A 230 4.47 -8.13 4.05
CA ALA A 230 5.50 -8.19 3.01
C ALA A 230 6.87 -8.48 3.62
N TYR A 231 7.54 -9.48 3.04
CA TYR A 231 8.87 -9.93 3.43
C TYR A 231 9.83 -9.79 2.27
N LEU A 232 10.93 -9.08 2.50
CA LEU A 232 11.94 -8.80 1.48
C LEU A 232 13.07 -9.83 1.57
N PHE A 233 13.50 -10.36 0.43
CA PHE A 233 14.60 -11.32 0.34
C PHE A 233 15.74 -10.74 -0.49
N LEU A 234 16.97 -11.00 -0.08
CA LEU A 234 18.16 -10.55 -0.81
C LEU A 234 19.14 -11.70 -0.96
N VAL A 235 19.62 -11.88 -2.20
CA VAL A 235 20.69 -12.82 -2.49
C VAL A 235 21.95 -12.37 -1.78
N GLN A 236 22.50 -13.24 -0.94
CA GLN A 236 23.80 -13.03 -0.32
C GLN A 236 24.90 -13.68 -1.18
N PRO A 237 26.12 -13.14 -1.20
CA PRO A 237 27.27 -13.79 -1.80
C PRO A 237 27.44 -15.21 -1.24
N ASP A 238 27.85 -16.18 -2.08
CA ASP A 238 27.93 -17.60 -1.73
C ASP A 238 28.81 -17.85 -0.49
N CYS A 239 28.20 -17.81 0.68
CA CYS A 239 28.80 -18.12 1.95
C CYS A 239 28.12 -19.37 2.52
N CYS A 240 28.90 -20.31 3.06
CA CYS A 240 28.36 -21.57 3.59
C CYS A 240 27.36 -21.35 4.75
N ASN A 241 27.42 -20.19 5.41
CA ASN A 241 26.51 -19.77 6.49
C ASN A 241 25.27 -19.00 6.00
N CYS A 242 25.12 -18.78 4.69
CA CYS A 242 24.01 -18.05 4.09
C CYS A 242 22.80 -18.95 3.79
N ILE A 243 22.76 -20.16 4.36
CA ILE A 243 21.63 -21.11 4.23
C ILE A 243 20.45 -20.57 5.02
N ASN A 244 19.31 -20.42 4.37
CA ASN A 244 18.04 -20.30 5.07
C ASN A 244 17.33 -21.67 5.07
N PRO A 245 17.66 -22.56 6.03
CA PRO A 245 17.12 -23.93 6.02
C PRO A 245 15.60 -23.96 6.20
N GLN A 246 15.00 -22.83 6.61
CA GLN A 246 13.55 -22.71 6.70
C GLN A 246 12.90 -22.54 5.32
N LEU A 247 13.58 -21.89 4.35
CA LEU A 247 13.07 -21.68 2.99
C LEU A 247 13.26 -22.94 2.10
N GLU A 248 14.25 -23.79 2.41
CA GLU A 248 14.46 -25.09 1.75
C GLU A 248 13.21 -25.99 1.76
N ARG A 249 12.40 -25.88 2.82
CA ARG A 249 11.09 -26.56 2.92
C ARG A 249 10.14 -26.24 1.77
N ILE A 250 10.33 -25.10 1.12
CA ILE A 250 9.58 -24.66 -0.06
C ILE A 250 10.39 -24.93 -1.32
N THR A 251 11.64 -24.46 -1.39
CA THR A 251 12.42 -24.45 -2.64
C THR A 251 12.74 -25.86 -3.15
N GLU A 252 12.95 -26.84 -2.27
CA GLU A 252 13.17 -28.23 -2.67
C GLU A 252 11.95 -28.90 -3.30
N HIS A 253 10.75 -28.33 -3.10
CA HIS A 253 9.48 -28.85 -3.57
C HIS A 253 8.96 -28.15 -4.84
N LEU A 254 9.57 -27.02 -5.26
CA LEU A 254 9.17 -26.29 -6.47
C LEU A 254 9.28 -27.14 -7.75
N LYS A 255 10.22 -28.08 -7.79
CA LYS A 255 10.38 -29.04 -8.89
C LYS A 255 9.16 -29.96 -9.11
N TYR A 256 8.25 -30.07 -8.15
CA TYR A 256 7.03 -30.86 -8.25
C TYR A 256 5.83 -30.06 -8.76
N ILE A 257 5.97 -28.75 -8.97
CA ILE A 257 4.89 -27.86 -9.41
C ILE A 257 5.31 -27.02 -10.62
N LEU A 258 6.12 -27.57 -11.52
CA LEU A 258 6.69 -26.81 -12.64
C LEU A 258 5.62 -26.19 -13.55
N ASP A 259 4.58 -26.95 -13.90
CA ASP A 259 3.52 -26.46 -14.79
C ASP A 259 2.34 -25.87 -13.98
N PRO A 260 1.54 -24.96 -14.55
CA PRO A 260 0.38 -24.38 -13.87
C PRO A 260 -0.60 -25.43 -13.36
N ASP A 261 -1.29 -25.07 -12.28
CA ASP A 261 -2.29 -25.90 -11.58
C ASP A 261 -1.72 -27.20 -10.99
N MET A 262 -0.40 -27.44 -11.11
CA MET A 262 0.30 -28.50 -10.36
C MET A 262 0.50 -28.10 -8.91
N GLU A 263 0.33 -29.09 -8.04
CA GLU A 263 0.33 -28.89 -6.60
C GLU A 263 1.01 -30.04 -5.87
N THR A 264 1.68 -29.75 -4.76
CA THR A 264 2.33 -30.75 -3.91
C THR A 264 2.16 -30.44 -2.43
N LYS A 265 2.24 -31.48 -1.58
CA LYS A 265 2.30 -31.30 -0.12
C LYS A 265 3.73 -30.94 0.29
N ILE A 266 3.86 -30.01 1.23
CA ILE A 266 5.14 -29.59 1.81
C ILE A 266 5.06 -29.66 3.35
N PRO A 267 6.19 -29.59 4.08
CA PRO A 267 6.17 -29.61 5.54
C PRO A 267 5.21 -28.56 6.14
N PRO A 268 4.37 -28.90 7.13
CA PRO A 268 3.35 -27.98 7.65
C PRO A 268 3.91 -26.69 8.27
N ASN A 269 5.16 -26.73 8.74
CA ASN A 269 5.91 -25.58 9.26
C ASN A 269 6.74 -24.86 8.18
N CYS A 270 6.36 -24.95 6.91
CA CYS A 270 7.08 -24.34 5.77
C CYS A 270 7.25 -22.82 5.87
N LEU A 271 6.40 -22.12 6.64
CA LEU A 271 6.47 -20.67 6.81
C LEU A 271 7.40 -20.21 7.95
N ALA A 272 8.20 -21.10 8.55
CA ALA A 272 9.10 -20.76 9.64
C ALA A 272 10.17 -19.70 9.29
N TRP A 273 10.43 -19.48 8.00
CA TRP A 273 11.29 -18.39 7.53
C TRP A 273 10.71 -17.01 7.90
N MET A 274 9.40 -16.86 8.08
CA MET A 274 8.77 -15.60 8.50
C MET A 274 9.29 -15.11 9.86
N ARG A 275 9.80 -16.02 10.71
CA ARG A 275 10.37 -15.67 12.02
C ARG A 275 11.54 -14.69 11.91
N TRP A 276 12.22 -14.62 10.77
CA TRP A 276 13.28 -13.63 10.52
C TRP A 276 12.79 -12.19 10.76
N SER A 277 11.55 -11.86 10.40
CA SER A 277 11.05 -10.50 10.62
C SER A 277 10.86 -10.15 12.10
N THR A 278 10.67 -11.15 12.96
CA THR A 278 10.45 -10.96 14.41
C THR A 278 11.71 -10.50 15.15
N TYR A 279 12.89 -10.54 14.51
CA TYR A 279 14.13 -9.99 15.08
C TYR A 279 14.15 -8.45 15.12
N CYS A 280 13.20 -7.79 14.45
CA CYS A 280 13.03 -6.35 14.51
C CYS A 280 11.59 -6.02 14.91
N THR A 281 11.43 -5.16 15.90
CA THR A 281 10.11 -4.66 16.32
C THR A 281 9.58 -3.56 15.40
N ARG A 282 10.41 -3.06 14.46
CA ARG A 282 10.06 -1.98 13.53
C ARG A 282 9.61 -2.56 12.20
N TYR A 283 8.54 -2.00 11.66
CA TYR A 283 8.01 -2.28 10.33
C TYR A 283 7.38 -1.01 9.76
N TYR A 284 7.30 -0.92 8.43
CA TYR A 284 6.51 0.11 7.77
C TYR A 284 5.07 -0.34 7.67
N THR A 285 4.13 0.60 7.74
CA THR A 285 2.71 0.32 7.48
C THR A 285 2.04 1.47 6.78
N TYR A 286 1.19 1.15 5.80
CA TYR A 286 0.45 2.11 5.00
C TYR A 286 -0.82 1.46 4.43
N ALA A 287 -1.81 2.28 4.05
CA ALA A 287 -3.02 1.81 3.38
C ALA A 287 -2.77 1.64 1.87
N GLY A 288 -3.12 0.50 1.30
CA GLY A 288 -2.81 0.14 -0.07
C GLY A 288 -3.91 -0.63 -0.79
N SER A 289 -3.54 -1.23 -1.92
CA SER A 289 -4.42 -2.01 -2.78
C SER A 289 -4.05 -3.49 -2.79
N TYR A 290 -5.02 -4.33 -3.12
CA TYR A 290 -4.83 -5.75 -3.39
C TYR A 290 -4.49 -5.98 -4.87
N ASN A 291 -3.64 -6.96 -5.18
CA ASN A 291 -3.17 -7.23 -6.55
C ASN A 291 -4.12 -8.18 -7.33
N ILE A 292 -5.43 -7.90 -7.35
CA ILE A 292 -6.46 -8.66 -8.09
C ILE A 292 -7.44 -7.71 -8.79
N GLY A 293 -7.85 -8.05 -10.02
CA GLY A 293 -8.94 -7.37 -10.73
C GLY A 293 -8.68 -5.87 -10.92
N GLU A 294 -9.61 -5.03 -10.44
CA GLU A 294 -9.51 -3.56 -10.49
C GLU A 294 -8.60 -2.96 -9.39
N TYR A 295 -7.77 -3.78 -8.75
CA TYR A 295 -6.85 -3.40 -7.69
C TYR A 295 -7.53 -2.67 -6.50
N PRO A 296 -8.46 -3.33 -5.79
CA PRO A 296 -9.25 -2.68 -4.75
C PRO A 296 -8.37 -2.15 -3.61
N GLU A 297 -8.65 -0.94 -3.14
CA GLU A 297 -7.93 -0.26 -2.05
C GLU A 297 -8.42 -0.74 -0.67
N CYS A 298 -8.21 -2.03 -0.40
CA CYS A 298 -8.73 -2.77 0.76
C CYS A 298 -7.65 -3.34 1.69
N VAL A 299 -6.39 -2.90 1.56
CA VAL A 299 -5.24 -3.52 2.23
C VAL A 299 -4.59 -2.58 3.24
N THR A 300 -4.34 -3.08 4.45
CA THR A 300 -3.32 -2.53 5.34
C THR A 300 -2.01 -3.29 5.13
N TRP A 301 -1.02 -2.63 4.55
CA TRP A 301 0.30 -3.22 4.34
C TRP A 301 1.14 -3.14 5.60
N ILE A 302 1.90 -4.20 5.88
CA ILE A 302 2.98 -4.23 6.87
C ILE A 302 4.23 -4.75 6.15
N VAL A 303 5.22 -3.88 5.95
CA VAL A 303 6.46 -4.23 5.25
C VAL A 303 7.60 -4.31 6.25
N PHE A 304 8.22 -5.48 6.36
CA PHE A 304 9.33 -5.68 7.29
C PHE A 304 10.66 -5.23 6.65
N PRO A 305 11.42 -4.32 7.29
CA PRO A 305 12.73 -3.88 6.79
C PRO A 305 13.81 -4.94 6.97
N VAL A 306 13.54 -6.00 7.74
CA VAL A 306 14.49 -7.10 7.93
C VAL A 306 14.52 -7.93 6.66
N VAL A 307 15.68 -7.92 6.02
CA VAL A 307 15.93 -8.66 4.80
C VAL A 307 16.23 -10.12 5.13
N ILE A 308 15.55 -11.03 4.45
CA ILE A 308 15.75 -12.46 4.57
C ILE A 308 16.85 -12.89 3.58
N PRO A 309 17.98 -13.45 4.07
CA PRO A 309 19.03 -13.92 3.19
C PRO A 309 18.57 -15.15 2.41
N VAL A 310 18.91 -15.20 1.12
CA VAL A 310 18.63 -16.35 0.23
C VAL A 310 19.80 -16.59 -0.71
N ARG A 311 19.87 -17.80 -1.28
CA ARG A 311 20.83 -18.14 -2.32
C ARG A 311 20.30 -17.84 -3.71
N ALA A 312 21.21 -17.55 -4.64
CA ALA A 312 20.87 -17.43 -6.06
C ALA A 312 20.22 -18.72 -6.61
N SER A 313 20.65 -19.89 -6.12
CA SER A 313 20.08 -21.18 -6.51
C SER A 313 18.64 -21.37 -6.03
N GLU A 314 18.27 -20.82 -4.87
CA GLU A 314 16.91 -20.91 -4.35
C GLU A 314 15.93 -20.08 -5.19
N ILE A 315 16.29 -18.83 -5.51
CA ILE A 315 15.47 -17.98 -6.39
C ILE A 315 15.38 -18.58 -7.80
N LYS A 316 16.45 -19.22 -8.27
CA LYS A 316 16.45 -19.88 -9.58
C LYS A 316 15.36 -20.95 -9.69
N GLU A 317 15.01 -21.65 -8.61
CA GLU A 317 13.93 -22.64 -8.65
C GLU A 317 12.55 -22.00 -8.84
N PHE A 318 12.31 -20.79 -8.32
CA PHE A 318 11.08 -20.03 -8.61
C PHE A 318 10.99 -19.64 -10.09
N ARG A 319 12.11 -19.20 -10.68
CA ARG A 319 12.18 -18.82 -12.11
C ARG A 319 11.99 -20.00 -13.09
N ARG A 320 11.95 -21.24 -12.60
CA ARG A 320 11.70 -22.45 -13.42
C ARG A 320 10.23 -22.83 -13.48
N LEU A 321 9.37 -22.21 -12.66
CA LEU A 321 7.93 -22.39 -12.77
C LEU A 321 7.46 -21.82 -14.10
N ARG A 322 6.46 -22.46 -14.70
CA ARG A 322 5.91 -22.08 -15.99
C ARG A 322 4.54 -21.45 -15.87
N ASP A 323 4.24 -20.56 -16.81
CA ASP A 323 2.93 -19.96 -17.01
C ASP A 323 2.00 -20.86 -17.84
N ARG A 324 0.79 -20.39 -18.09
CA ARG A 324 -0.24 -21.09 -18.88
C ARG A 324 0.11 -21.24 -20.36
N ASP A 325 1.08 -20.48 -20.84
CA ASP A 325 1.60 -20.55 -22.21
C ASP A 325 2.81 -21.51 -22.31
N GLY A 326 3.24 -22.10 -21.18
CA GLY A 326 4.37 -23.03 -21.10
C GLY A 326 5.74 -22.34 -21.02
N ASN A 327 5.78 -21.02 -20.84
CA ASN A 327 7.02 -20.27 -20.69
C ASN A 327 7.43 -20.18 -19.23
N ASP A 328 8.74 -20.13 -18.97
CA ASP A 328 9.26 -19.87 -17.62
C ASP A 328 8.80 -18.48 -17.13
N ILE A 329 8.24 -18.42 -15.92
CA ILE A 329 7.85 -17.19 -15.23
C ILE A 329 9.13 -16.50 -14.77
N LYS A 330 9.72 -15.69 -15.65
CA LYS A 330 10.94 -14.94 -15.35
C LYS A 330 10.70 -13.80 -14.35
N THR A 331 9.54 -13.16 -14.44
CA THR A 331 9.15 -12.01 -13.63
C THR A 331 7.67 -12.06 -13.29
N ASN A 332 7.30 -11.62 -12.09
CA ASN A 332 5.89 -11.52 -11.68
C ASN A 332 5.66 -10.42 -10.62
N TRP A 333 6.49 -9.38 -10.61
CA TRP A 333 6.32 -8.19 -9.78
C TRP A 333 5.62 -7.06 -10.57
N ARG A 334 4.90 -6.19 -9.86
CA ARG A 334 4.26 -4.97 -10.37
C ARG A 334 5.14 -3.74 -10.17
N GLU A 335 5.09 -2.80 -11.11
CA GLU A 335 5.78 -1.52 -10.98
C GLU A 335 5.30 -0.69 -9.78
N ILE A 336 6.23 0.07 -9.19
CA ILE A 336 5.99 1.00 -8.08
C ILE A 336 4.93 2.03 -8.47
N GLN A 337 4.01 2.27 -7.54
CA GLN A 337 2.94 3.25 -7.66
C GLN A 337 3.27 4.50 -6.85
N LEU A 338 2.67 5.64 -7.23
CA LEU A 338 2.86 6.90 -6.51
C LEU A 338 2.23 6.83 -5.10
N LEU A 339 2.95 7.36 -4.09
CA LEU A 339 2.45 7.44 -2.72
C LEU A 339 1.17 8.30 -2.61
N ARG A 340 1.11 9.39 -3.39
CA ARG A 340 -0.01 10.35 -3.42
C ARG A 340 -0.32 10.90 -2.01
N CYS A 341 -1.58 10.92 -1.58
CA CYS A 341 -2.01 11.48 -0.30
C CYS A 341 -1.85 10.54 0.90
N ARG A 342 -1.26 9.35 0.71
CA ARG A 342 -1.11 8.37 1.78
C ARG A 342 0.06 8.70 2.68
N GLN A 343 -0.06 8.29 3.93
CA GLN A 343 1.03 8.38 4.91
C GLN A 343 1.63 7.00 5.10
N ILE A 344 2.95 6.95 5.16
CA ILE A 344 3.71 5.78 5.57
C ILE A 344 4.07 5.98 7.04
N PHE A 345 3.74 4.99 7.87
CA PHE A 345 4.16 4.99 9.26
C PHE A 345 5.29 3.99 9.47
N LEU A 346 6.28 4.38 10.26
CA LEU A 346 7.25 3.45 10.83
C LEU A 346 6.81 3.12 12.24
N ALA A 347 6.44 1.86 12.45
CA ALA A 347 6.13 1.37 13.78
C ALA A 347 7.40 1.40 14.64
N ILE A 348 7.26 2.00 15.82
CA ILE A 348 8.28 2.05 16.86
C ILE A 348 7.67 1.54 18.17
N SER A 349 8.48 0.83 18.95
CA SER A 349 8.14 0.39 20.31
C SER A 349 8.25 1.53 21.33
#